data_AF-A0A0F9A4I4-F1
#
_entry.id   AF-A0A0F9A4I4-F1
#
_cell.length_a   1.000
_cell.length_b   1.000
_cell.length_c   1.000
_cell.angle_alpha   90.00
_cell.angle_beta   90.00
_cell.angle_gamma   90.00
#
_symmetry.space_group_name_H-M   'P 1'
#
loop_
_entity.id
_entity.type
_entity.pdbx_description
1 polymer ?
#
loop_
_entity_poly.entity_id
_entity_poly.type
_entity_poly.pdbx_seq_one_letter_code
_entity_poly.pdbx_strand_id
1 'polypeptide(L)' 'MSDDTRPFPIQGNSFSGRPTYEKCCTVPWWLAEIAYEYYSSLYGKQQSLERLAERGGFGRLELVRFIRKDVRGKMEDKNE' A
#
# COMPACT_ATOMS: atom_id res chain seq x y z
N MET A 1 -2.30 -12.10 -14.65
CA MET A 1 -2.22 -10.73 -14.08
C MET A 1 -2.77 -9.81 -15.15
N SER A 2 -3.74 -8.96 -14.81
CA SER A 2 -4.33 -8.03 -15.78
C SER A 2 -3.29 -6.96 -16.14
N ASP A 3 -3.20 -6.56 -17.41
CA ASP A 3 -2.38 -5.41 -17.83
C ASP A 3 -3.12 -4.08 -17.55
N ASP A 4 -3.82 -3.99 -16.43
CA ASP A 4 -4.62 -2.82 -16.09
C ASP A 4 -3.71 -1.65 -15.71
N THR A 5 -3.51 -0.74 -16.67
CA THR A 5 -2.68 0.46 -16.52
C THR A 5 -3.46 1.66 -16.00
N ARG A 6 -4.71 1.51 -15.55
CA ARG A 6 -5.44 2.61 -14.91
C ARG A 6 -4.62 3.12 -13.71
N PRO A 7 -4.57 4.43 -13.48
CA PRO A 7 -3.75 4.99 -12.41
C PRO A 7 -4.37 4.66 -11.04
N PHE A 8 -3.59 4.03 -10.16
CA PHE A 8 -3.88 3.89 -8.75
C PHE A 8 -3.06 4.91 -7.94
N PRO A 9 -3.70 5.69 -7.05
CA PRO A 9 -3.00 6.76 -6.33
C PRO A 9 -2.05 6.20 -5.27
N ILE A 10 -0.93 6.88 -5.06
CA ILE A 10 0.01 6.65 -3.96
C ILE A 10 0.09 7.93 -3.14
N GLN A 11 -0.14 7.77 -1.84
CA GLN A 11 -0.14 8.86 -0.88
C GLN A 11 1.25 9.51 -0.83
N GLY A 12 1.29 10.84 -0.88
CA GLY A 12 2.47 11.60 -0.50
C GLY A 12 2.70 11.49 1.00
N ASN A 13 3.94 11.24 1.44
CA ASN A 13 4.21 11.03 2.85
C ASN A 13 4.21 12.38 3.60
N SER A 14 3.19 12.63 4.42
CA SER A 14 3.08 13.84 5.26
C SER A 14 3.66 13.63 6.67
N PHE A 15 4.67 12.77 6.83
CA PHE A 15 5.06 12.21 8.14
C PHE A 15 5.67 13.20 9.16
N SER A 16 5.74 14.50 8.90
CA SER A 16 6.49 15.38 9.82
C SER A 16 6.13 16.86 9.82
N GLY A 17 4.92 17.28 9.41
CA GLY A 17 4.54 18.71 9.41
C GLY A 17 5.47 19.63 8.60
N ARG A 18 6.45 19.04 7.89
CA ARG A 18 7.33 19.68 6.95
C ARG A 18 6.79 19.37 5.57
N PRO A 19 6.73 20.36 4.66
CA PRO A 19 6.40 20.09 3.27
C PRO A 19 7.46 19.14 2.72
N THR A 20 7.13 17.87 2.62
CA THR A 20 7.90 16.94 1.82
C THR A 20 7.64 17.33 0.37
N TYR A 21 8.70 17.51 -0.43
CA TYR A 21 8.59 17.67 -1.89
C TYR A 21 8.08 16.39 -2.58
N GLU A 22 7.54 15.45 -1.80
CA GLU A 22 6.99 14.19 -2.23
C GLU A 22 5.63 14.42 -2.90
N LYS A 23 5.68 14.71 -4.19
CA LYS A 23 4.48 14.76 -5.02
C LYS A 23 3.70 13.45 -4.91
N CYS A 24 2.38 13.55 -4.81
CA CYS A 24 1.49 12.43 -5.06
C CYS A 24 1.87 11.80 -6.40
N CYS A 25 2.02 10.47 -6.43
CA CYS A 25 2.30 9.73 -7.65
C CYS A 25 1.25 8.66 -7.86
N THR A 26 1.31 8.00 -9.00
CA THR A 26 0.43 6.90 -9.35
C THR A 26 1.26 5.69 -9.74
N VAL A 27 0.67 4.51 -9.58
CA VAL A 27 1.16 3.25 -10.12
C VAL A 27 0.08 2.62 -11.00
N PRO A 28 0.43 1.68 -11.89
CA PRO A 28 -0.57 0.88 -12.59
C PRO A 28 -1.45 0.10 -11.62
N TRP A 29 -2.74 -0.03 -11.94
CA TRP A 29 -3.72 -0.75 -11.12
C TRP A 29 -3.29 -2.19 -10.84
N TRP A 30 -2.74 -2.89 -11.84
CA TRP A 30 -2.24 -4.26 -11.67
C TRP A 30 -1.18 -4.38 -10.56
N LEU A 31 -0.36 -3.34 -10.36
CA LEU A 31 0.65 -3.33 -9.30
C LEU A 31 0.00 -3.15 -7.92
N ALA A 32 -1.06 -2.34 -7.86
CA ALA A 32 -1.87 -2.18 -6.66
C ALA A 32 -2.65 -3.45 -6.32
N GLU A 33 -3.11 -4.22 -7.31
CA GLU A 33 -3.74 -5.54 -7.10
C GLU A 33 -2.80 -6.51 -6.40
N ILE A 34 -1.54 -6.60 -6.85
CA ILE A 34 -0.51 -7.45 -6.20
C ILE A 34 -0.33 -7.05 -4.73
N ALA A 35 -0.25 -5.75 -4.44
CA ALA A 35 -0.15 -5.26 -3.07
C ALA A 35 -1.42 -5.57 -2.27
N TYR A 36 -2.59 -5.44 -2.89
CA TYR A 36 -3.89 -5.65 -2.26
C TYR A 36 -4.16 -7.10 -1.91
N GLU A 37 -3.75 -8.06 -2.75
CA GLU A 37 -3.83 -9.48 -2.43
C GLU A 37 -3.18 -9.75 -1.07
N TYR A 38 -1.97 -9.23 -0.87
CA TYR A 38 -1.26 -9.40 0.39
C TYR A 38 -1.88 -8.57 1.54
N TYR A 39 -2.23 -7.31 1.32
CA TYR A 39 -2.96 -6.48 2.29
C TYR A 39 -4.24 -7.16 2.79
N SER A 40 -5.06 -7.70 1.88
CA SER A 40 -6.34 -8.32 2.21
C SER A 40 -6.19 -9.63 2.99
N SER A 41 -5.03 -10.29 2.87
CA SER A 41 -4.70 -11.46 3.70
C SER A 41 -4.40 -11.09 5.15
N LEU A 42 -3.84 -9.88 5.39
CA LEU A 42 -3.49 -9.38 6.72
C LEU A 42 -4.65 -8.70 7.44
N TYR A 43 -5.42 -7.89 6.72
CA TYR A 43 -6.44 -7.00 7.30
C TYR A 43 -7.87 -7.37 6.93
N GLY A 44 -8.05 -8.42 6.12
CA GLY A 44 -9.35 -8.83 5.59
C GLY A 44 -9.81 -7.98 4.40
N LYS A 45 -11.03 -8.26 3.92
CA LYS A 45 -11.61 -7.68 2.69
C LYS A 45 -12.68 -6.61 2.94
N GLN A 46 -12.69 -6.02 4.14
CA GLN A 46 -13.68 -4.98 4.48
C GLN A 46 -13.47 -3.67 3.70
N GLN A 47 -12.29 -3.46 3.14
CA GLN A 47 -11.98 -2.35 2.22
C GLN A 47 -11.64 -2.95 0.87
N SER A 48 -12.36 -2.58 -0.19
CA SER A 48 -11.99 -2.97 -1.55
C SER A 48 -10.81 -2.13 -2.07
N LEU A 49 -10.17 -2.59 -3.14
CA LEU A 49 -9.08 -1.84 -3.77
C LEU A 49 -9.55 -0.49 -4.31
N GLU A 50 -10.77 -0.44 -4.86
CA GLU A 50 -11.43 0.79 -5.32
C GLU A 50 -11.63 1.78 -4.17
N ARG A 51 -12.11 1.28 -3.02
CA ARG A 51 -12.29 2.09 -1.81
C ARG A 51 -10.96 2.65 -1.30
N LEU A 52 -9.88 1.89 -1.43
CA LEU A 52 -8.54 2.37 -1.10
C LEU A 52 -8.10 3.48 -2.06
N ALA A 53 -8.30 3.31 -3.38
CA ALA A 53 -7.99 4.34 -4.37
C ALA A 53 -8.73 5.66 -4.08
N GLU A 54 -10.02 5.61 -3.76
CA GLU A 54 -10.82 6.78 -3.36
C GLU A 54 -10.26 7.53 -2.15
N ARG A 55 -9.57 6.82 -1.25
CA ARG A 55 -8.94 7.36 -0.03
C ARG A 55 -7.48 7.80 -0.24
N GLY A 56 -7.01 7.83 -1.48
CA GLY A 56 -5.64 8.21 -1.84
C GLY A 56 -4.67 7.04 -1.96
N GLY A 57 -5.15 5.80 -1.84
CA GLY A 57 -4.40 4.57 -2.08
C GLY A 57 -3.42 4.19 -0.96
N PHE A 58 -2.35 3.49 -1.34
CA PHE A 58 -1.32 3.02 -0.40
C PHE A 58 -0.29 4.12 -0.12
N GLY A 59 0.36 4.07 1.05
CA GLY A 59 1.63 4.75 1.24
C GLY A 59 2.75 4.10 0.42
N ARG A 60 3.78 4.85 0.01
CA ARG A 60 4.93 4.31 -0.75
C ARG A 60 5.57 3.10 -0.07
N LEU A 61 5.82 3.21 1.23
CA LEU A 61 6.47 2.14 2.00
C LEU A 61 5.56 0.93 2.16
N GLU A 62 4.26 1.15 2.33
CA GLU A 62 3.27 0.07 2.40
C GLU A 62 3.19 -0.69 1.08
N LEU A 63 3.13 0.02 -0.05
CA LEU A 63 3.13 -0.59 -1.38
C LEU A 63 4.34 -1.50 -1.56
N VAL A 64 5.55 -1.00 -1.31
CA VAL A 64 6.79 -1.80 -1.44
C VAL A 64 6.77 -2.99 -0.48
N ARG A 65 6.32 -2.80 0.76
CA ARG A 65 6.21 -3.86 1.75
C ARG A 65 5.26 -4.97 1.30
N PHE A 66 4.09 -4.61 0.79
CA PHE A 66 3.06 -5.55 0.37
C PHE A 66 3.46 -6.29 -0.92
N ILE A 67 4.06 -5.61 -1.90
CA ILE A 67 4.59 -6.25 -3.11
C ILE A 67 5.69 -7.26 -2.75
N ARG A 68 6.60 -6.90 -1.84
CA ARG A 68 7.68 -7.78 -1.39
C ARG A 68 7.18 -8.95 -0.53
N LYS A 69 5.91 -8.94 -0.10
CA LYS A 69 5.34 -9.88 0.88
C LYS A 69 6.21 -9.97 2.15
N ASP A 70 6.82 -8.85 2.53
CA ASP A 70 7.86 -8.82 3.56
C ASP A 70 7.21 -8.84 4.95
N VAL A 71 7.21 -10.02 5.58
CA VAL A 71 6.94 -10.21 7.01
C VAL A 71 8.25 -10.12 7.82
N ARG A 72 9.13 -9.13 7.58
CA ARG A 72 10.21 -8.89 8.56
C ARG A 72 9.75 -8.03 9.72
N GLY A 73 9.25 -8.73 10.75
CA GLY A 73 9.68 -8.55 12.14
C GLY A 73 9.07 -7.41 12.94
N LYS A 74 7.89 -7.65 13.53
CA LYS A 74 7.57 -7.30 14.93
C LYS A 74 6.50 -8.26 15.48
N MET A 75 6.84 -9.56 15.59
CA MET A 75 6.14 -10.53 16.46
C MET A 75 7.10 -11.62 16.97
N GLU A 76 8.33 -11.23 17.31
CA GLU A 76 9.28 -11.92 18.20
C GLU A 76 9.94 -10.72 18.93
N ASP A 77 9.90 -10.47 20.24
CA ASP A 77 9.63 -11.25 21.43
C ASP A 77 8.93 -10.35 22.46
N LYS A 78 7.93 -10.86 23.17
CA LYS A 78 7.63 -10.54 24.59
C LYS A 78 6.61 -11.56 25.09
N ASN A 79 7.08 -12.76 25.36
CA ASN A 79 6.52 -13.67 26.37
C ASN A 79 7.55 -14.77 26.63
N GLU A 80 8.51 -14.43 27.50
CA GLU A 80 9.04 -15.37 28.48
C GLU A 80 9.13 -14.64 29.82
#